data_AF-A0AAN6PXX4-F1
#
_entry.id   AF-A0AAN6PXX4-F1
#
_cell.length_a   1.000
_cell.length_b   1.000
_cell.length_c   1.000
_cell.angle_alpha   90.00
_cell.angle_beta   90.00
_cell.angle_gamma   90.00
#
_symmetry.space_group_name_H-M   'P 1'
#
loop_
_entity.id
_entity.type
_entity.pdbx_description
1 polymer ?
#
loop_
_entity_poly.entity_id
_entity_poly.type
_entity_poly.pdbx_seq_one_letter_code
_entity_poly.pdbx_strand_id
1 'polypeptide(L)'
;KMQQPTPQRLDRAPPSNPSNPSGAGPPKVVQPTPQTLPARGSGSAILVSPRQKGNPVLACLKSVPWEYSDIPADYGLGLTTCALFLSLKYHRLHPEYIYTRIRNLQGKYNLRVLLTLVDIPNHEDALRELSKTSLVNSVTVVLAWSAAEAARYLELYKSYEHAGHAGFAAIRGQQPTGYAERLVEFVTVPRTVNKADAVALVSSFGSLRNAVNASPEQVSVVGGWGEKKVRAWCRAVEEPFRVWKARA
;
A
#
# COMPACT_ATOMS: atom_id res chain seq x y z
N LYS A 1 39.63 44.44 -4.92
CA LYS A 1 39.82 44.62 -6.39
C LYS A 1 40.01 43.25 -7.00
N MET A 2 38.98 42.71 -7.65
CA MET A 2 39.05 41.47 -8.42
C MET A 2 38.57 41.79 -9.83
N GLN A 3 39.48 41.63 -10.77
CA GLN A 3 39.41 42.11 -12.14
C GLN A 3 38.90 40.95 -13.02
N GLN A 4 37.79 41.19 -13.73
CA GLN A 4 37.19 40.23 -14.65
C GLN A 4 38.04 40.11 -15.93
N PRO A 5 38.26 38.92 -16.49
CA PRO A 5 39.01 38.77 -17.74
C PRO A 5 38.14 39.06 -18.97
N THR A 6 38.73 39.80 -19.91
CA THR A 6 38.16 40.28 -21.18
C THR A 6 37.92 39.14 -22.18
N PRO A 7 36.79 39.09 -22.91
CA PRO A 7 36.59 38.10 -23.96
C PRO A 7 37.33 38.46 -25.25
N GLN A 8 37.85 37.41 -25.88
CA GLN A 8 38.70 37.40 -27.07
C GLN A 8 37.89 37.76 -28.33
N ARG A 9 38.39 38.71 -29.13
CA ARG A 9 37.78 39.18 -30.38
C ARG A 9 38.13 38.24 -31.54
N LEU A 10 37.13 37.67 -32.19
CA LEU A 10 37.27 36.94 -33.46
C LEU A 10 36.83 37.86 -34.60
N ASP A 11 37.80 38.49 -35.27
CA ASP A 11 37.61 39.15 -36.55
C ASP A 11 37.64 38.09 -37.67
N ARG A 12 36.57 37.99 -38.47
CA ARG A 12 36.57 37.96 -39.96
C ARG A 12 35.27 37.35 -40.50
N ALA A 13 34.54 38.12 -41.32
CA ALA A 13 33.38 37.65 -42.09
C ALA A 13 33.80 37.15 -43.49
N PRO A 14 33.06 36.20 -44.11
CA PRO A 14 33.23 35.80 -45.51
C PRO A 14 32.59 36.81 -46.49
N PRO A 15 32.97 36.83 -47.78
CA PRO A 15 32.57 37.89 -48.71
C PRO A 15 31.11 37.75 -49.17
N SER A 16 30.49 38.91 -49.40
CA SER A 16 29.12 39.11 -49.86
C SER A 16 28.98 38.95 -51.38
N ASN A 17 27.87 38.32 -51.82
CA ASN A 17 27.41 38.37 -53.20
C ASN A 17 26.17 39.29 -53.26
N PRO A 18 26.04 40.19 -54.26
CA PRO A 18 25.04 41.26 -54.23
C PRO A 18 23.78 40.92 -55.03
N SER A 19 22.60 41.20 -54.48
CA SER A 19 21.42 41.58 -55.28
C SER A 19 20.28 42.13 -54.41
N ASN A 20 20.28 43.46 -54.34
CA ASN A 20 19.12 44.36 -54.41
C ASN A 20 18.02 44.39 -53.31
N PRO A 21 17.38 45.57 -53.16
CA PRO A 21 17.05 46.13 -51.86
C PRO A 21 15.55 46.16 -51.61
N SER A 22 15.16 46.24 -50.34
CA SER A 22 14.14 47.18 -49.82
C SER A 22 13.67 46.73 -48.44
N GLY A 23 14.05 47.50 -47.41
CA GLY A 23 13.28 47.74 -46.19
C GLY A 23 12.97 46.56 -45.25
N ALA A 24 13.76 46.38 -44.19
CA ALA A 24 13.29 45.89 -42.89
C ALA A 24 14.37 46.11 -41.81
N GLY A 25 13.96 46.53 -40.62
CA GLY A 25 14.84 46.79 -39.46
C GLY A 25 15.61 45.58 -38.93
N PRO A 26 16.45 45.76 -37.88
CA PRO A 26 17.33 44.71 -37.38
C PRO A 26 16.55 43.49 -36.88
N PRO A 27 17.08 42.26 -37.03
CA PRO A 27 16.36 41.04 -36.70
C PRO A 27 16.07 40.98 -35.20
N LYS A 28 14.78 40.90 -34.87
CA LYS A 28 14.29 40.77 -33.50
C LYS A 28 14.77 39.43 -32.94
N VAL A 29 15.59 39.46 -31.89
CA VAL A 29 15.96 38.26 -31.12
C VAL A 29 14.68 37.68 -30.53
N VAL A 30 14.20 36.57 -31.10
CA VAL A 30 13.04 35.85 -30.59
C VAL A 30 13.50 34.97 -29.44
N GLN A 31 13.22 35.42 -28.22
CA GLN A 31 13.40 34.64 -27.01
C GLN A 31 12.47 33.42 -27.07
N PRO A 32 12.96 32.18 -26.88
CA PRO A 32 12.09 31.02 -26.87
C PRO A 32 11.07 31.15 -25.74
N THR A 33 9.79 31.05 -26.10
CA THR A 33 8.66 31.12 -25.18
C THR A 33 8.84 30.05 -24.09
N PRO A 34 8.73 30.39 -22.79
CA PRO A 34 8.87 29.39 -21.73
C PRO A 34 7.78 28.34 -21.91
N GLN A 35 8.19 27.13 -22.30
CA GLN A 35 7.29 25.97 -22.27
C GLN A 35 6.95 25.70 -20.80
N THR A 36 5.67 25.80 -20.48
CA THR A 36 5.13 25.35 -19.20
C THR A 36 5.43 23.86 -19.05
N LEU A 37 6.32 23.52 -18.12
CA LEU A 37 6.54 22.15 -17.69
C LEU A 37 5.17 21.54 -17.31
N PRO A 38 4.83 20.32 -17.77
CA PRO A 38 3.60 19.68 -17.37
C PRO A 38 3.57 19.61 -15.84
N ALA A 39 2.41 19.96 -15.25
CA ALA A 39 2.17 19.84 -13.82
C ALA A 39 2.63 18.45 -13.38
N ARG A 40 3.64 18.41 -12.49
CA ARG A 40 4.30 17.17 -12.08
C ARG A 40 3.23 16.20 -11.59
N GLY A 41 2.99 15.14 -12.36
CA GLY A 41 2.21 14.00 -11.89
C GLY A 41 2.86 13.49 -10.60
N SER A 42 2.03 13.13 -9.61
CA SER A 42 2.38 12.63 -8.27
C SER A 42 3.88 12.47 -8.07
N GLY A 43 4.54 13.54 -7.60
CA GLY A 43 5.93 13.44 -7.22
C GLY A 43 6.09 12.35 -6.14
N SER A 44 7.30 11.85 -5.96
CA SER A 44 7.63 10.98 -4.82
C SER A 44 7.37 11.66 -3.45
N ALA A 45 7.03 12.95 -3.46
CA ALA A 45 6.69 13.73 -2.29
C ALA A 45 5.21 13.56 -1.84
N ILE A 46 4.99 13.71 -0.54
CA ILE A 46 3.65 13.83 0.05
C ILE A 46 3.18 15.28 -0.13
N LEU A 47 1.96 15.45 -0.66
CA LEU A 47 1.34 16.76 -0.76
C LEU A 47 0.71 17.11 0.59
N VAL A 48 1.03 18.29 1.13
CA VAL A 48 0.53 18.73 2.44
C VAL A 48 -0.32 19.97 2.26
N SER A 49 -1.51 19.99 2.86
CA SER A 49 -2.33 21.20 2.88
C SER A 49 -1.67 22.28 3.75
N PRO A 50 -1.68 23.56 3.34
CA PRO A 50 -1.22 24.67 4.19
C PRO A 50 -1.92 24.71 5.56
N ARG A 51 -3.10 24.11 5.70
CA ARG A 51 -3.86 23.99 6.96
C ARG A 51 -3.15 23.14 8.01
N GLN A 52 -2.27 22.23 7.59
CA GLN A 52 -1.49 21.38 8.49
C GLN A 52 -0.15 22.02 8.90
N LYS A 53 0.05 23.30 8.59
CA LYS A 53 1.24 24.04 9.03
C LYS A 53 1.31 24.04 10.57
N GLY A 54 2.43 23.57 11.10
CA GLY A 54 2.64 23.45 12.55
C GLY A 54 2.15 22.13 13.17
N ASN A 55 1.63 21.20 12.37
CA ASN A 55 1.30 19.86 12.88
C ASN A 55 2.59 19.09 13.24
N PRO A 56 2.72 18.51 14.45
CA PRO A 56 3.90 17.76 14.86
C PRO A 56 4.22 16.55 13.96
N VAL A 57 3.22 16.01 13.25
CA VAL A 57 3.41 14.93 12.27
C VAL A 57 4.43 15.32 11.19
N LEU A 58 4.44 16.59 10.76
CA LEU A 58 5.38 17.06 9.73
C LEU A 58 6.85 17.00 10.16
N ALA A 59 7.12 17.18 11.45
CA ALA A 59 8.48 17.07 11.99
C ALA A 59 8.96 15.61 12.09
N CYS A 60 8.01 14.66 12.11
CA CYS A 60 8.30 13.23 12.17
C CYS A 60 8.46 12.58 10.79
N LEU A 61 8.00 13.23 9.71
CA LEU A 61 8.23 12.78 8.33
C LEU A 61 9.70 12.97 7.94
N LYS A 62 10.43 11.87 7.78
CA LYS A 62 11.88 11.89 7.49
C LYS A 62 12.24 11.07 6.27
N SER A 63 11.52 9.98 6.02
CA SER A 63 11.85 9.05 4.95
C SER A 63 11.33 9.51 3.59
N VAL A 64 10.30 10.35 3.57
CA VAL A 64 9.65 10.82 2.35
C VAL A 64 9.61 12.34 2.31
N PRO A 65 10.02 12.99 1.21
CA PRO A 65 9.91 14.44 1.08
C PRO A 65 8.44 14.87 1.07
N TRP A 66 8.16 16.11 1.46
CA TRP A 66 6.82 16.65 1.42
C TRP A 66 6.83 18.10 0.91
N GLU A 67 5.75 18.51 0.27
CA GLU A 67 5.59 19.86 -0.29
C GLU A 67 4.20 20.41 0.02
N TYR A 68 4.10 21.73 0.22
CA TYR A 68 2.80 22.37 0.38
C TYR A 68 2.09 22.47 -0.96
N SER A 69 0.83 22.03 -1.00
CA SER A 69 -0.03 22.12 -2.18
C SER A 69 -1.46 22.44 -1.76
N ASP A 70 -2.19 23.18 -2.61
CA ASP A 70 -3.59 23.48 -2.35
C ASP A 70 -4.46 22.26 -2.66
N ILE A 71 -4.64 21.42 -1.65
CA ILE A 71 -5.45 20.20 -1.72
C ILE A 71 -6.64 20.30 -0.75
N PRO A 72 -7.80 19.70 -1.12
CA PRO A 72 -8.96 19.67 -0.24
C PRO A 72 -8.74 18.76 0.98
N ALA A 73 -7.92 17.70 0.83
CA ALA A 73 -7.48 16.82 1.92
C ALA A 73 -6.39 17.47 2.77
N ASP A 74 -5.97 16.82 3.86
CA ASP A 74 -4.87 17.32 4.69
C ASP A 74 -3.51 16.81 4.17
N TYR A 75 -3.48 15.56 3.72
CA TYR A 75 -2.33 14.90 3.11
C TYR A 75 -2.74 14.19 1.82
N GLY A 76 -2.04 14.46 0.72
CA GLY A 76 -2.13 13.75 -0.55
C GLY A 76 -1.02 12.71 -0.64
N LEU A 77 -1.40 11.44 -0.65
CA LEU A 77 -0.47 10.30 -0.63
C LEU A 77 -0.27 9.67 -2.00
N GLY A 78 -1.02 10.13 -3.01
CA GLY A 78 -0.91 9.70 -4.39
C GLY A 78 -2.03 10.30 -5.24
N LEU A 79 -2.16 9.84 -6.49
CA LEU A 79 -3.22 10.32 -7.39
C LEU A 79 -4.63 10.00 -6.89
N THR A 80 -4.83 8.80 -6.34
CA THR A 80 -6.14 8.29 -5.92
C THR A 80 -6.31 8.16 -4.41
N THR A 81 -5.28 8.54 -3.63
CA THR A 81 -5.21 8.29 -2.19
C THR A 81 -5.01 9.58 -1.42
N CYS A 82 -5.88 9.82 -0.44
CA CYS A 82 -5.77 10.95 0.47
C CYS A 82 -5.89 10.54 1.93
N ALA A 83 -5.30 11.34 2.81
CA ALA A 83 -5.51 11.26 4.24
C ALA A 83 -6.03 12.59 4.81
N LEU A 84 -7.00 12.47 5.73
CA LEU A 84 -7.46 13.53 6.62
C LEU A 84 -6.84 13.32 7.99
N PHE A 85 -6.49 14.41 8.68
CA PHE A 85 -5.94 14.37 10.02
C PHE A 85 -6.94 14.87 11.04
N LEU A 86 -7.12 14.11 12.11
CA LEU A 86 -8.01 14.47 13.22
C LEU A 86 -7.35 14.11 14.55
N SER A 87 -7.22 15.06 15.45
CA SER A 87 -6.94 14.77 16.87
C SER A 87 -8.26 14.54 17.60
N LEU A 88 -8.33 13.53 18.47
CA LEU A 88 -9.52 13.30 19.28
C LEU A 88 -9.80 14.49 20.20
N LYS A 89 -8.77 15.15 20.74
CA LYS A 89 -8.90 16.37 21.53
C LYS A 89 -9.62 17.45 20.76
N TYR A 90 -9.27 17.65 19.50
CA TYR A 90 -9.97 18.59 18.63
C TYR A 90 -11.40 18.12 18.30
N HIS A 91 -11.60 16.83 18.07
CA HIS A 91 -12.93 16.27 17.76
C HIS A 91 -13.94 16.50 18.88
N ARG A 92 -13.52 16.43 20.15
CA ARG A 92 -14.40 16.73 21.29
C ARG A 92 -14.85 18.18 21.34
N LEU A 93 -14.02 19.12 20.87
CA LEU A 93 -14.37 20.54 20.81
C LEU A 93 -15.26 20.84 19.59
N HIS A 94 -14.98 20.18 18.46
CA HIS A 94 -15.65 20.43 17.19
C HIS A 94 -16.05 19.12 16.49
N PRO A 95 -17.16 18.47 16.91
CA PRO A 95 -17.62 17.23 16.29
C PRO A 95 -18.04 17.40 14.83
N GLU A 96 -18.58 18.57 14.46
CA GLU A 96 -19.02 18.89 13.08
C GLU A 96 -17.88 19.02 12.05
N TYR A 97 -16.66 19.24 12.53
CA TYR A 97 -15.51 19.45 11.68
C TYR A 97 -15.29 18.27 10.73
N ILE A 98 -15.32 17.03 11.23
CA ILE A 98 -14.98 15.87 10.39
C ILE A 98 -16.03 15.63 9.29
N TYR A 99 -17.32 15.85 9.58
CA TYR A 99 -18.40 15.68 8.61
C TYR A 99 -18.27 16.67 7.44
N THR A 100 -17.97 17.93 7.73
CA THR A 100 -17.74 18.95 6.69
C THR A 100 -16.48 18.64 5.87
N ARG A 101 -15.40 18.15 6.51
CA ARG A 101 -14.18 17.75 5.79
C ARG A 101 -14.41 16.56 4.87
N ILE A 102 -15.11 15.52 5.32
CA ILE A 102 -15.45 14.36 4.49
C ILE A 102 -16.33 14.77 3.30
N ARG A 103 -17.33 15.63 3.53
CA ARG A 103 -18.20 16.15 2.45
C ARG A 103 -17.41 16.93 1.39
N ASN A 104 -16.44 17.74 1.82
CA ASN A 104 -15.60 18.54 0.92
C ASN A 104 -14.66 17.70 0.03
N LEU A 105 -14.40 16.42 0.36
CA LEU A 105 -13.63 15.54 -0.51
C LEU A 105 -14.40 15.13 -1.77
N GLN A 106 -15.74 15.28 -1.81
CA GLN A 106 -16.60 15.06 -2.98
C GLN A 106 -16.36 13.73 -3.73
N GLY A 107 -15.83 12.71 -3.07
CA GLY A 107 -15.48 11.43 -3.71
C GLY A 107 -14.31 11.49 -4.70
N LYS A 108 -13.48 12.54 -4.68
CA LYS A 108 -12.33 12.71 -5.60
C LYS A 108 -11.24 11.64 -5.44
N TYR A 109 -11.23 10.92 -4.33
CA TYR A 109 -10.23 9.91 -4.00
C TYR A 109 -10.89 8.56 -3.77
N ASN A 110 -10.30 7.50 -4.33
CA ASN A 110 -10.76 6.12 -4.15
C ASN A 110 -10.46 5.66 -2.71
N LEU A 111 -9.23 5.84 -2.27
CA LEU A 111 -8.81 5.52 -0.91
C LEU A 111 -8.79 6.80 -0.06
N ARG A 112 -9.69 6.84 0.92
CA ARG A 112 -9.84 7.95 1.86
C ARG A 112 -9.50 7.45 3.25
N VAL A 113 -8.37 7.91 3.77
CA VAL A 113 -7.90 7.53 5.11
C VAL A 113 -8.22 8.66 6.08
N LEU A 114 -8.82 8.33 7.22
CA LEU A 114 -8.97 9.22 8.36
C LEU A 114 -7.93 8.84 9.40
N LEU A 115 -6.83 9.58 9.44
CA LEU A 115 -5.76 9.40 10.41
C LEU A 115 -6.13 10.12 11.71
N THR A 116 -6.50 9.33 12.72
CA THR A 116 -6.97 9.82 14.02
C THR A 116 -5.90 9.67 15.08
N LEU A 117 -5.45 10.78 15.64
CA LEU A 117 -4.52 10.81 16.76
C LEU A 117 -5.30 10.67 18.08
N VAL A 118 -5.00 9.61 18.83
CA VAL A 118 -5.60 9.30 20.14
C VAL A 118 -4.81 10.01 21.24
N ASP A 119 -5.25 11.22 21.59
CA ASP A 119 -4.60 12.11 22.57
C ASP A 119 -5.45 12.36 23.83
N ILE A 120 -6.48 11.52 24.07
CA ILE A 120 -7.38 11.58 25.23
C ILE A 120 -7.52 10.19 25.86
N PRO A 121 -7.60 10.09 27.21
CA PRO A 121 -7.92 8.83 27.89
C PRO A 121 -9.32 8.28 27.56
N ASN A 122 -10.37 9.10 27.56
CA ASN A 122 -11.75 8.70 27.23
C ASN A 122 -12.00 8.74 25.71
N HIS A 123 -11.46 7.77 24.97
CA HIS A 123 -11.54 7.72 23.51
C HIS A 123 -12.67 6.81 22.98
N GLU A 124 -13.26 5.95 23.81
CA GLU A 124 -14.20 4.90 23.38
C GLU A 124 -15.44 5.46 22.65
N ASP A 125 -16.13 6.44 23.24
CA ASP A 125 -17.33 7.02 22.62
C ASP A 125 -17.01 7.77 21.32
N ALA A 126 -15.92 8.53 21.31
CA ALA A 126 -15.48 9.26 20.12
C ALA A 126 -15.12 8.31 18.97
N LEU A 127 -14.41 7.21 19.28
CA LEU A 127 -14.09 6.20 18.27
C LEU A 127 -15.31 5.43 17.79
N ARG A 128 -16.30 5.18 18.65
CA ARG A 128 -17.56 4.55 18.25
C ARG A 128 -18.31 5.41 17.21
N GLU A 129 -18.45 6.71 17.47
CA GLU A 129 -19.11 7.64 16.54
C GLU A 129 -18.32 7.82 15.24
N LEU A 130 -16.99 7.94 15.33
CA LEU A 130 -16.12 8.02 14.15
C LEU A 130 -16.18 6.75 13.30
N SER A 131 -16.25 5.57 13.92
CA SER A 131 -16.37 4.28 13.23
C SER A 131 -17.70 4.13 12.51
N LYS A 132 -18.79 4.60 13.12
CA LYS A 132 -20.10 4.64 12.47
C LYS A 132 -20.09 5.58 11.27
N THR A 133 -19.49 6.77 11.44
CA THR A 133 -19.38 7.78 10.38
C THR A 133 -18.51 7.30 9.21
N SER A 134 -17.42 6.61 9.51
CA SER A 134 -16.49 6.11 8.51
C SER A 134 -17.11 5.00 7.66
N LEU A 135 -17.94 4.14 8.26
CA LEU A 135 -18.70 3.12 7.54
C LEU A 135 -19.66 3.73 6.52
N VAL A 136 -20.44 4.75 6.92
CA VAL A 136 -21.43 5.40 6.05
C VAL A 136 -20.77 6.15 4.88
N ASN A 137 -19.63 6.80 5.12
CA ASN A 137 -18.94 7.60 4.11
C ASN A 137 -17.88 6.82 3.32
N SER A 138 -17.70 5.53 3.61
CA SER A 138 -16.64 4.67 3.07
C SER A 138 -15.24 5.30 3.20
N VAL A 139 -14.91 5.68 4.44
CA VAL A 139 -13.60 6.19 4.84
C VAL A 139 -12.95 5.15 5.74
N THR A 140 -11.65 4.92 5.59
CA THR A 140 -10.89 3.99 6.44
C THR A 140 -10.30 4.75 7.62
N VAL A 141 -10.68 4.39 8.85
CA VAL A 141 -10.10 4.99 10.05
C VAL A 141 -8.81 4.27 10.41
N VAL A 142 -7.74 5.04 10.62
CA VAL A 142 -6.46 4.55 11.13
C VAL A 142 -6.15 5.31 12.41
N LEU A 143 -5.94 4.56 13.50
CA LEU A 143 -5.63 5.13 14.80
C LEU A 143 -4.12 5.24 14.96
N ALA A 144 -3.67 6.35 15.54
CA ALA A 144 -2.28 6.57 15.92
C ALA A 144 -2.22 7.06 17.37
N TRP A 145 -1.30 6.51 18.16
CA TRP A 145 -1.08 6.90 19.56
C TRP A 145 0.01 7.95 19.73
N SER A 146 0.71 8.28 18.64
CA SER A 146 1.74 9.32 18.63
C SER A 146 1.84 9.99 17.25
N ALA A 147 2.37 11.22 17.24
CA ALA A 147 2.66 11.93 15.98
C ALA A 147 3.70 11.19 15.11
N ALA A 148 4.65 10.50 15.73
CA ALA A 148 5.65 9.69 15.04
C ALA A 148 5.03 8.48 14.34
N GLU A 149 4.06 7.83 14.98
CA GLU A 149 3.29 6.74 14.38
C GLU A 149 2.42 7.21 13.22
N ALA A 150 1.73 8.34 13.40
CA ALA A 150 0.95 8.97 12.34
C ALA A 150 1.82 9.27 11.10
N ALA A 151 3.02 9.83 11.29
CA ALA A 151 3.97 10.09 10.20
C ALA A 151 4.39 8.79 9.50
N ARG A 152 4.73 7.75 10.25
CA ARG A 152 5.11 6.44 9.72
C ARG A 152 4.01 5.82 8.86
N TYR A 153 2.75 5.96 9.25
CA TYR A 153 1.63 5.49 8.42
C TYR A 153 1.53 6.25 7.10
N LEU A 154 1.70 7.58 7.11
CA LEU A 154 1.70 8.37 5.89
C LEU A 154 2.85 7.96 4.96
N GLU A 155 4.06 7.75 5.50
CA GLU A 155 5.22 7.26 4.74
C GLU A 155 4.95 5.87 4.14
N LEU A 156 4.33 4.97 4.92
CA LEU A 156 3.98 3.63 4.47
C LEU A 156 2.94 3.64 3.35
N TYR A 157 1.90 4.45 3.48
CA TYR A 157 0.91 4.59 2.41
C TYR A 157 1.52 5.15 1.12
N LYS A 158 2.47 6.08 1.24
CA LYS A 158 3.17 6.64 0.08
C LYS A 158 4.10 5.60 -0.58
N SER A 159 4.83 4.82 0.21
CA SER A 159 5.73 3.78 -0.34
C SER A 159 4.98 2.67 -1.09
N TYR A 160 3.72 2.41 -0.71
CA TYR A 160 2.87 1.43 -1.37
C TYR A 160 2.04 1.96 -2.55
N GLU A 161 2.18 3.23 -2.97
CA GLU A 161 1.45 3.80 -4.12
C GLU A 161 1.59 2.95 -5.40
N HIS A 162 2.78 2.38 -5.64
CA HIS A 162 3.06 1.54 -6.82
C HIS A 162 3.04 0.03 -6.54
N ALA A 163 2.79 -0.39 -5.31
CA ALA A 163 2.93 -1.79 -4.90
C ALA A 163 1.72 -2.68 -5.24
N GLY A 164 0.75 -2.16 -6.01
CA GLY A 164 -0.58 -2.73 -6.21
C GLY A 164 -0.68 -4.21 -6.63
N HIS A 165 0.39 -4.82 -7.15
CA HIS A 165 0.40 -6.22 -7.61
C HIS A 165 1.39 -7.10 -6.83
N ALA A 166 2.53 -6.54 -6.41
CA ALA A 166 3.58 -7.27 -5.68
C ALA A 166 3.30 -7.34 -4.17
N GLY A 167 2.67 -6.33 -3.58
CA GLY A 167 2.32 -6.32 -2.15
C GLY A 167 1.20 -7.31 -1.79
N PHE A 168 0.24 -7.53 -2.69
CA PHE A 168 -0.81 -8.54 -2.51
C PHE A 168 -0.25 -9.98 -2.50
N ALA A 169 0.85 -10.24 -3.20
CA ALA A 169 1.54 -11.52 -3.19
C ALA A 169 2.27 -11.82 -1.85
N ALA A 170 2.53 -10.80 -1.03
CA ALA A 170 3.04 -10.99 0.32
C ALA A 170 1.93 -11.37 1.32
N ILE A 171 0.69 -10.90 1.09
CA ILE A 171 -0.47 -11.16 1.97
C ILE A 171 -1.16 -12.48 1.62
N ARG A 172 -1.27 -12.81 0.32
CA ARG A 172 -1.58 -14.18 -0.09
C ARG A 172 -0.35 -15.02 0.21
N GLY A 173 -0.36 -15.75 1.33
CA GLY A 173 0.68 -16.74 1.63
C GLY A 173 1.05 -17.50 0.36
N GLN A 174 2.35 -17.58 0.08
CA GLN A 174 2.88 -18.15 -1.16
C GLN A 174 2.21 -19.49 -1.41
N GLN A 175 1.31 -19.53 -2.39
CA GLN A 175 0.61 -20.75 -2.74
C GLN A 175 1.64 -21.74 -3.27
N PRO A 176 1.67 -22.98 -2.78
CA PRO A 176 2.62 -23.95 -3.27
C PRO A 176 2.43 -24.16 -4.78
N THR A 177 3.46 -23.81 -5.54
CA THR A 177 3.41 -23.89 -7.00
C THR A 177 3.81 -25.28 -7.49
N GLY A 178 4.63 -26.00 -6.71
CA GLY A 178 5.09 -27.35 -7.01
C GLY A 178 4.13 -28.45 -6.57
N TYR A 179 4.09 -29.55 -7.34
CA TYR A 179 3.30 -30.75 -7.00
C TYR A 179 3.68 -31.33 -5.63
N ALA A 180 4.98 -31.41 -5.33
CA ALA A 180 5.47 -31.92 -4.06
C ALA A 180 5.03 -31.07 -2.86
N GLU A 181 4.98 -29.75 -3.01
CA GLU A 181 4.57 -28.83 -1.95
C GLU A 181 3.06 -28.91 -1.69
N ARG A 182 2.24 -28.94 -2.75
CA ARG A 182 0.79 -29.14 -2.65
C ARG A 182 0.44 -30.48 -2.01
N LEU A 183 1.21 -31.52 -2.33
CA LEU A 183 1.03 -32.83 -1.74
C LEU A 183 1.35 -32.81 -0.25
N VAL A 184 2.48 -32.20 0.14
CA VAL A 184 2.84 -32.06 1.55
C VAL A 184 1.77 -31.27 2.30
N GLU A 185 1.28 -30.16 1.75
CA GLU A 185 0.20 -29.38 2.35
C GLU A 185 -1.07 -30.22 2.53
N PHE A 186 -1.46 -30.99 1.52
CA PHE A 186 -2.63 -31.87 1.58
C PHE A 186 -2.50 -32.95 2.66
N VAL A 187 -1.35 -33.65 2.71
CA VAL A 187 -1.15 -34.76 3.64
C VAL A 187 -0.92 -34.27 5.08
N THR A 188 -0.50 -33.02 5.27
CA THR A 188 -0.27 -32.41 6.60
C THR A 188 -1.48 -31.68 7.18
N VAL A 189 -2.66 -31.76 6.54
CA VAL A 189 -3.92 -31.22 7.10
C VAL A 189 -4.23 -31.80 8.49
N PRO A 190 -4.09 -33.12 8.74
CA PRO A 190 -4.17 -33.63 10.11
C PRO A 190 -2.93 -33.18 10.91
N ARG A 191 -3.15 -32.48 12.03
CA ARG A 191 -2.08 -31.93 12.89
C ARG A 191 -1.03 -32.94 13.37
N THR A 192 -1.34 -34.23 13.30
CA THR A 192 -0.46 -35.33 13.73
C THR A 192 0.50 -35.81 12.64
N VAL A 193 0.32 -35.39 11.39
CA VAL A 193 1.09 -35.84 10.23
C VAL A 193 2.08 -34.75 9.83
N ASN A 194 3.36 -35.10 9.74
CA ASN A 194 4.44 -34.16 9.41
C ASN A 194 4.83 -34.23 7.93
N LYS A 195 5.64 -33.25 7.48
CA LYS A 195 6.22 -33.23 6.12
C LYS A 195 7.00 -34.51 5.78
N ALA A 196 7.73 -35.08 6.74
CA ALA A 196 8.46 -36.33 6.55
C ALA A 196 7.51 -37.52 6.31
N ASP A 197 6.38 -37.54 7.02
CA ASP A 197 5.37 -38.60 6.89
C ASP A 197 4.67 -38.54 5.52
N ALA A 198 4.45 -37.33 5.00
CA ALA A 198 3.89 -37.11 3.66
C ALA A 198 4.79 -37.67 2.55
N VAL A 199 6.11 -37.44 2.66
CA VAL A 199 7.09 -37.99 1.72
C VAL A 199 7.16 -39.52 1.83
N ALA A 200 7.15 -40.06 3.05
CA ALA A 200 7.15 -41.51 3.29
C ALA A 200 5.90 -42.19 2.71
N LEU A 201 4.73 -41.59 2.89
CA LEU A 201 3.45 -42.10 2.40
C LEU A 201 3.41 -42.16 0.86
N VAL A 202 3.90 -41.13 0.17
CA VAL A 202 3.99 -41.17 -1.31
C VAL A 202 5.03 -42.16 -1.80
N SER A 203 6.17 -42.27 -1.10
CA SER A 203 7.22 -43.22 -1.45
C SER A 203 6.73 -44.67 -1.36
N SER A 204 5.94 -45.00 -0.33
CA SER A 204 5.42 -46.36 -0.12
C SER A 204 4.24 -46.72 -1.04
N PHE A 205 3.31 -45.80 -1.29
CA PHE A 205 2.09 -46.09 -2.06
C PHE A 205 2.15 -45.66 -3.54
N GLY A 206 3.17 -44.89 -3.93
CA GLY A 206 3.40 -44.37 -5.28
C GLY A 206 2.42 -43.27 -5.71
N SER A 207 1.17 -43.31 -5.23
CA SER A 207 0.15 -42.29 -5.52
C SER A 207 -0.70 -41.97 -4.30
N LEU A 208 -1.16 -40.72 -4.24
CA LEU A 208 -2.07 -40.25 -3.18
C LEU A 208 -3.39 -41.02 -3.20
N ARG A 209 -3.88 -41.38 -4.40
CA ARG A 209 -5.10 -42.18 -4.56
C ARG A 209 -4.97 -43.54 -3.85
N ASN A 210 -3.82 -44.20 -3.99
CA ASN A 210 -3.59 -45.48 -3.33
C ASN A 210 -3.50 -45.30 -1.81
N ALA A 211 -2.88 -44.23 -1.34
CA ALA A 211 -2.76 -43.95 0.10
C ALA A 211 -4.10 -43.59 0.78
N VAL A 212 -5.03 -42.96 0.05
CA VAL A 212 -6.39 -42.65 0.53
C VAL A 212 -7.27 -43.89 0.56
N ASN A 213 -7.11 -44.82 -0.38
CA ASN A 213 -7.88 -46.08 -0.41
C ASN A 213 -7.20 -47.24 0.33
N ALA A 214 -6.06 -47.00 0.98
CA ALA A 214 -5.32 -48.04 1.69
C ALA A 214 -6.02 -48.38 3.02
N SER A 215 -5.96 -49.66 3.38
CA SER A 215 -6.44 -50.13 4.68
C SER A 215 -5.56 -49.61 5.83
N PRO A 216 -6.10 -49.44 7.05
CA PRO A 216 -5.32 -49.00 8.21
C PRO A 216 -4.06 -49.85 8.45
N GLU A 217 -4.14 -51.15 8.16
CA GLU A 217 -3.03 -52.09 8.28
C GLU A 217 -1.92 -51.79 7.28
N GLN A 218 -2.27 -51.46 6.02
CA GLN A 218 -1.29 -51.10 4.99
C GLN A 218 -0.62 -49.77 5.29
N VAL A 219 -1.35 -48.80 5.85
CA VAL A 219 -0.79 -47.50 6.26
C VAL A 219 0.16 -47.67 7.44
N SER A 220 -0.07 -48.65 8.32
CA SER A 220 0.83 -48.96 9.45
C SER A 220 2.20 -49.52 9.03
N VAL A 221 2.31 -50.08 7.81
CA VAL A 221 3.57 -50.62 7.27
C VAL A 221 4.52 -49.50 6.81
N VAL A 222 4.02 -48.27 6.63
CA VAL A 222 4.84 -47.12 6.24
C VAL A 222 5.78 -46.72 7.39
N GLY A 223 7.08 -46.68 7.11
CA GLY A 223 8.08 -46.27 8.09
C GLY A 223 7.78 -44.89 8.70
N GLY A 224 7.71 -44.81 10.03
CA GLY A 224 7.43 -43.56 10.76
C GLY A 224 5.95 -43.29 11.07
N TRP A 225 5.05 -44.16 10.61
CA TRP A 225 3.61 -44.09 10.88
C TRP A 225 3.23 -44.91 12.11
N GLY A 226 3.20 -44.26 13.28
CA GLY A 226 2.68 -44.88 14.51
C GLY A 226 1.15 -44.94 14.54
N GLU A 227 0.60 -45.77 15.43
CA GLU A 227 -0.85 -46.01 15.58
C GLU A 227 -1.68 -44.71 15.70
N LYS A 228 -1.15 -43.70 16.40
CA LYS A 228 -1.79 -42.38 16.55
C LYS A 228 -1.91 -41.63 15.21
N LYS A 229 -0.90 -41.72 14.34
CA LYS A 229 -0.90 -41.09 13.01
C LYS A 229 -1.82 -41.83 12.05
N VAL A 230 -1.76 -43.15 12.07
CA VAL A 230 -2.64 -44.02 11.26
C VAL A 230 -4.11 -43.75 11.60
N ARG A 231 -4.46 -43.77 12.90
CA ARG A 231 -5.84 -43.48 13.34
C ARG A 231 -6.30 -42.08 12.94
N ALA A 232 -5.44 -41.07 13.06
CA ALA A 232 -5.77 -39.70 12.68
C ALA A 232 -5.95 -39.54 11.17
N TRP A 233 -5.15 -40.24 10.36
CA TRP A 233 -5.27 -40.26 8.90
C TRP A 233 -6.53 -40.98 8.43
N CYS A 234 -6.77 -42.20 8.90
CA CYS A 234 -7.99 -42.95 8.57
C CYS A 234 -9.23 -42.15 8.98
N ARG A 235 -9.20 -41.52 10.16
CA ARG A 235 -10.28 -40.62 10.58
C ARG A 235 -10.44 -39.44 9.63
N ALA A 236 -9.36 -38.78 9.20
CA ALA A 236 -9.46 -37.65 8.28
C ALA A 236 -10.00 -38.04 6.90
N VAL A 237 -9.75 -39.27 6.45
CA VAL A 237 -10.20 -39.80 5.16
C VAL A 237 -11.63 -40.36 5.21
N GLU A 238 -11.99 -41.04 6.29
CA GLU A 238 -13.24 -41.82 6.40
C GLU A 238 -14.33 -41.13 7.24
N GLU A 239 -14.01 -40.13 8.07
CA GLU A 239 -15.03 -39.44 8.89
C GLU A 239 -16.03 -38.73 7.98
N PRO A 240 -17.35 -39.02 8.11
CA PRO A 240 -18.35 -38.36 7.29
C PRO A 240 -18.38 -36.87 7.59
N PHE A 241 -18.61 -36.05 6.56
CA PHE A 241 -18.79 -34.62 6.73
C PHE A 241 -19.93 -34.36 7.71
N ARG A 242 -19.67 -33.55 8.74
CA ARG A 242 -20.70 -33.16 9.69
C ARG A 242 -21.75 -32.31 8.99
N VAL A 243 -22.92 -32.89 8.76
CA VAL A 243 -24.08 -32.14 8.28
C VAL A 243 -24.57 -31.28 9.44
N TRP A 244 -24.16 -30.01 9.46
CA TRP A 244 -24.79 -29.04 10.35
C TRP A 244 -26.22 -28.84 9.86
N LYS A 245 -27.20 -29.49 10.52
CA LYS A 245 -28.60 -29.09 10.36
C LYS A 245 -28.68 -27.65 10.85
N ALA A 246 -28.77 -26.71 9.92
CA ALA A 246 -29.18 -25.35 10.24
C ALA A 246 -30.46 -25.46 11.07
N ARG A 247 -30.44 -24.97 12.30
CA ARG A 247 -31.64 -24.83 13.11
C ARG A 247 -32.61 -23.96 12.31
N ALA A 248 -33.70 -24.57 11.84
CA ALA A 248 -34.86 -23.87 11.30
C ALA A 248 -35.57 -23.09 12.41
#